data_AF-A0A2V5RI87-F1
#
_entry.id   AF-A0A2V5RI87-F1
#
_cell.length_a   1.000
_cell.length_b   1.000
_cell.length_c   1.000
_cell.angle_alpha   90.00
_cell.angle_beta   90.00
_cell.angle_gamma   90.00
#
_symmetry.space_group_name_H-M   'P 1'
#
loop_
_entity.id
_entity.type
_entity.pdbx_description
1 polymer ?
#
loop_
_entity_poly.entity_id
_entity_poly.type
_entity_poly.pdbx_seq_one_letter_code
_entity_poly.pdbx_strand_id
1 'polypeptide(L)' 'IRRGVDRPTTGCTTMARENLVKLITWLRANRHPCFALLPSVEYDKKWKSWNLPSPKASGIGSSGRH' A
#
# COMPACT_ATOMS: atom_id res chain seq x y z
N ILE A 1 -8.24 -11.36 -22.72
CA ILE A 1 -6.91 -10.71 -22.60
C ILE A 1 -6.62 -10.45 -21.13
N ARG A 2 -5.80 -11.30 -20.47
CA ARG A 2 -5.25 -10.98 -19.14
C ARG A 2 -4.05 -10.07 -19.38
N ARG A 3 -4.16 -8.80 -19.00
CA ARG A 3 -3.05 -7.84 -19.13
C ARG A 3 -2.01 -8.20 -18.06
N GLY A 4 -0.77 -8.46 -18.50
CA GLY A 4 0.33 -8.98 -17.69
C GLY A 4 0.81 -8.03 -16.59
N VAL A 5 1.77 -8.53 -15.81
CA VAL A 5 2.27 -7.93 -14.56
C VAL A 5 2.90 -6.54 -14.76
N ASP A 6 3.36 -6.24 -15.97
CA ASP A 6 4.11 -5.03 -16.31
C ASP A 6 3.26 -3.80 -16.65
N ARG A 7 1.93 -3.89 -16.60
CA ARG A 7 1.07 -2.73 -16.84
C ARG A 7 0.73 -2.03 -15.53
N PRO A 8 1.15 -0.76 -15.32
CA PRO A 8 0.69 0.02 -14.19
C PRO A 8 -0.84 0.15 -14.31
N THR A 9 -1.55 -0.35 -13.30
CA THR A 9 -3.00 -0.20 -13.21
C THR A 9 -3.30 0.99 -12.33
N THR A 10 -4.36 1.73 -12.64
CA THR A 10 -4.77 2.95 -11.91
C THR A 10 -5.20 2.66 -10.45
N GLY A 11 -5.19 1.40 -9.99
CA GLY A 11 -5.60 1.09 -8.61
C GLY A 11 -5.58 -0.38 -8.17
N CYS A 12 -5.06 -1.34 -8.95
CA CYS A 12 -4.85 -2.71 -8.48
C CYS A 12 -3.37 -2.90 -8.13
N THR A 13 -3.08 -3.36 -6.92
CA THR A 13 -1.77 -3.93 -6.60
C THR A 13 -1.59 -5.16 -7.47
N THR A 14 -0.81 -5.05 -8.53
CA THR A 14 -0.38 -6.24 -9.27
C THR A 14 0.64 -6.95 -8.40
N MET A 15 0.18 -7.92 -7.61
CA MET A 15 1.02 -8.78 -6.78
C MET A 15 0.80 -10.23 -7.19
N ALA A 16 1.88 -11.01 -7.26
CA ALA A 16 1.77 -12.45 -7.46
C ALA A 16 0.94 -13.07 -6.32
N ARG A 17 0.09 -14.05 -6.65
CA ARG A 17 -0.88 -14.65 -5.71
C ARG A 17 -0.18 -15.16 -4.45
N GLU A 18 0.95 -15.82 -4.61
CA GLU A 18 1.77 -16.38 -3.54
C GLU A 18 2.27 -15.32 -2.55
N ASN A 19 2.60 -14.13 -3.04
CA ASN A 19 3.03 -13.01 -2.20
C ASN A 19 1.84 -12.41 -1.44
N LEU A 20 0.67 -12.34 -2.09
CA LEU A 20 -0.56 -11.87 -1.44
C LEU A 20 -1.01 -12.83 -0.32
N VAL A 21 -0.95 -14.14 -0.56
CA VAL A 21 -1.26 -15.16 0.46
C VAL A 21 -0.30 -15.07 1.64
N LYS A 22 1.00 -14.91 1.38
CA LYS A 22 2.01 -14.71 2.45
C LYS A 22 1.71 -13.47 3.28
N LEU A 23 1.40 -12.34 2.61
CA LEU A 23 1.08 -11.08 3.28
C LEU A 23 -0.14 -11.22 4.18
N ILE A 24 -1.23 -11.78 3.67
CA ILE A 24 -2.47 -11.96 4.44
C ILE A 24 -2.26 -12.93 5.60
N THR A 25 -1.52 -14.03 5.41
CA THR A 25 -1.25 -15.01 6.47
C THR A 25 -0.38 -14.43 7.59
N TRP A 26 0.53 -13.49 7.27
CA TRP A 26 1.34 -12.79 8.27
C TRP A 26 0.52 -11.84 9.14
N LEU A 27 -0.57 -11.27 8.59
CA LEU A 27 -1.46 -10.38 9.35
C LEU A 27 -2.18 -11.18 10.45
N ARG A 28 -1.76 -10.95 11.69
CA ARG A 28 -2.35 -11.58 12.88
C ARG A 28 -3.78 -11.04 13.08
N ALA A 29 -4.79 -11.76 12.59
CA ALA A 29 -6.20 -11.32 12.62
C ALA A 29 -6.68 -10.90 14.02
N ASN A 30 -6.21 -11.59 15.08
CA ASN A 30 -6.54 -11.26 16.48
C ASN A 30 -5.99 -9.92 16.98
N ARG A 31 -5.17 -9.23 16.17
CA ARG A 31 -4.66 -7.88 16.46
C ARG A 31 -5.38 -6.80 15.65
N HIS A 32 -6.49 -7.14 15.01
CA HIS A 32 -7.28 -6.23 14.16
C HIS A 32 -6.40 -5.42 13.19
N PRO A 33 -5.62 -6.11 12.33
CA PRO A 33 -4.68 -5.42 11.46
C PRO A 33 -5.43 -4.60 10.40
N CYS A 34 -5.16 -3.29 10.35
CA CYS A 34 -5.63 -2.42 9.28
C CYS A 34 -4.56 -2.30 8.20
N PHE A 35 -4.85 -2.78 6.99
CA PHE A 35 -4.00 -2.61 5.82
C PHE A 35 -4.63 -1.60 4.85
N ALA A 36 -3.89 -0.56 4.49
CA ALA A 36 -4.31 0.45 3.53
C ALA A 36 -3.23 0.62 2.46
N LEU A 37 -3.65 0.56 1.20
CA LEU A 37 -2.78 0.89 0.06
C LEU A 37 -3.25 2.21 -0.55
N LEU A 38 -2.40 3.23 -0.49
CA LEU A 38 -2.71 4.58 -0.93
C LEU A 38 -1.59 5.09 -1.85
N PRO A 39 -1.90 5.78 -2.96
CA PRO A 39 -0.93 6.60 -3.66
C PRO A 39 -0.33 7.65 -2.71
N SER A 40 0.92 8.07 -2.92
CA SER A 40 1.61 9.02 -2.04
C SER A 40 0.81 10.31 -1.80
N VAL A 41 0.18 10.84 -2.85
CA VAL A 41 -0.68 12.05 -2.75
C VAL A 41 -1.90 11.86 -1.86
N GLU A 42 -2.47 10.65 -1.80
CA GLU A 42 -3.61 10.35 -0.93
C GLU A 42 -3.16 10.05 0.50
N TYR A 43 -1.96 9.47 0.67
CA TYR A 43 -1.34 9.29 1.99
C TYR A 43 -1.12 10.65 2.68
N ASP A 44 -0.54 11.61 1.96
CA ASP A 44 -0.29 12.97 2.49
C ASP A 44 -1.56 13.67 2.98
N LYS A 45 -2.70 13.42 2.32
CA LYS A 45 -4.00 13.98 2.69
C LYS A 45 -4.66 13.27 3.87
N LYS A 46 -4.49 11.95 4.00
CA LYS A 46 -5.29 11.11 4.91
C LYS A 46 -4.57 10.64 6.17
N TRP A 47 -3.24 10.68 6.23
CA TRP A 47 -2.48 10.05 7.32
C TRP A 47 -2.90 10.52 8.71
N LYS A 48 -3.19 11.81 8.90
CA LYS A 48 -3.64 12.34 10.19
C LYS A 48 -5.03 11.84 10.58
N SER A 49 -6.00 11.92 9.67
CA SER A 49 -7.39 11.54 9.96
C SER A 49 -7.55 10.03 10.14
N TRP A 50 -6.66 9.24 9.53
CA TRP A 50 -6.64 7.78 9.65
C TRP A 50 -5.67 7.28 10.73
N ASN A 51 -5.04 8.18 11.50
CA ASN A 51 -4.06 7.85 12.54
C ASN A 51 -2.90 6.97 12.04
N LEU A 52 -2.44 7.21 10.81
CA LEU A 52 -1.28 6.55 10.20
C LEU A 52 0.02 7.25 10.63
N PRO A 53 1.20 6.61 10.54
CA PRO A 53 2.46 7.27 10.84
C PRO A 53 2.73 8.45 9.91
N SER A 54 3.54 9.43 10.33
CA SER A 54 3.88 10.55 9.46
C SER A 54 4.59 10.08 8.18
N PRO A 55 4.47 10.78 7.04
CA PRO A 55 5.17 10.41 5.80
C PRO A 55 6.69 10.29 5.99
N LYS A 56 7.28 11.12 6.86
CA LYS A 56 8.70 11.06 7.25
C LYS A 56 9.03 9.79 8.04
N ALA A 57 8.16 9.35 8.94
CA ALA A 57 8.33 8.11 9.71
C ALA A 57 8.09 6.86 8.85
N SER A 58 7.30 6.96 7.78
CA SER A 58 6.95 5.85 6.89
C SER A 58 7.94 5.64 5.73
N GLY A 59 9.01 6.45 5.66
CA GLY A 59 9.97 6.42 4.53
C GLY A 59 9.41 6.94 3.20
N ILE A 60 8.21 7.55 3.22
CA ILE A 60 7.53 8.13 2.03
C ILE A 60 8.16 9.48 1.64
N GLY A 61 9.07 10.01 2.46
CA GLY A 61 9.83 11.22 2.14
C GLY A 61 11.09 10.93 1.33
N SER A 62 10.99 10.83 0.00
CA SER A 62 12.03 11.17 -1.00
C SER A 62 11.91 10.37 -2.33
N SER A 63 10.77 10.38 -3.02
CA SER A 63 10.74 10.07 -4.47
C SER A 63 9.49 10.65 -5.12
N GLY A 64 9.62 11.82 -5.74
CA GLY A 64 8.48 12.47 -6.40
C GLY A 64 8.72 13.92 -6.81
N ARG A 65 9.91 14.24 -7.31
CA ARG A 65 10.09 15.36 -8.23
C ARG A 65 10.68 14.77 -9.51
N HIS A 66 9.81 14.48 -10.48
CA HIS A 66 9.99 14.66 -11.92
C HIS A 66 8.68 14.29 -12.62
#